data_AF-B4QQY1-F1
#
_entry.id   AF-B4QQY1-F1
#
_cell.length_a   1.000
_cell.length_b   1.000
_cell.length_c   1.000
_cell.angle_alpha   90.00
_cell.angle_beta   90.00
_cell.angle_gamma   90.00
#
_symmetry.space_group_name_H-M   'P 1'
#
loop_
_entity.id
_entity.type
_entity.pdbx_description
1 polymer ?
#
loop_
_entity_poly.entity_id
_entity_poly.type
_entity_poly.pdbx_seq_one_letter_code
_entity_poly.pdbx_strand_id
1 'polypeptide(L)'
;MTQQYREHLLFKAIQCLVGAGHKSGGLPTSSVSGEAEQLQQQQHSGTIVSNVLKYTSLPKDTLWADEDERDTNVVWWADVLETAVHWLLGEDTLAEQLYGRIKQMPTQLQQCGENDHLPKALHAVLRAKMILLKNNGNALDKSLKQLVNILCDESSVQLQECLTVNRITDAKGIKLLFQLLTCDWLLETRTALWELEHMNMEDDGFYQVPGEVLEKFQTDLNSLRSIVENIPNAQSRIYLYEAVCRLMAGASPCPTQQLLDRSLRSRNAHSSIFCGSKDRRHQNFVGGERERASAMYVACKYLPPALLSSPGERAGMLAEAAKTLEKVGDKRKLKECYQLMKSLGNGIGSVKA
;
A
#
# COMPACT_ATOMS: atom_id res chain seq x y z
N MET A 1 28.25 -9.19 12.34
CA MET A 1 27.09 -9.19 13.25
C MET A 1 26.22 -7.94 13.04
N THR A 2 26.80 -6.74 12.91
CA THR A 2 26.06 -5.48 12.71
C THR A 2 25.26 -5.39 11.41
N GLN A 3 25.79 -5.87 10.27
CA GLN A 3 25.10 -5.81 8.97
C GLN A 3 23.81 -6.64 8.92
N GLN A 4 23.88 -7.91 9.32
CA GLN A 4 22.70 -8.80 9.38
C GLN A 4 21.63 -8.27 10.34
N TYR A 5 22.05 -7.65 11.45
CA TYR A 5 21.14 -7.00 12.39
C TYR A 5 20.41 -5.81 11.75
N ARG A 6 21.12 -4.92 11.04
CA ARG A 6 20.52 -3.79 10.32
C ARG A 6 19.56 -4.24 9.20
N GLU A 7 19.95 -5.26 8.44
CA GLU A 7 19.07 -5.86 7.43
C GLU A 7 17.81 -6.47 8.05
N HIS A 8 17.95 -7.14 9.20
CA HIS A 8 16.80 -7.65 9.96
C HIS A 8 15.85 -6.53 10.42
N LEU A 9 16.39 -5.40 10.89
CA LEU A 9 15.59 -4.24 11.28
C LEU A 9 14.83 -3.65 10.09
N LEU A 10 15.49 -3.47 8.95
CA LEU A 10 14.82 -3.04 7.71
C LEU A 10 13.75 -4.04 7.26
N PHE A 11 14.01 -5.33 7.38
CA PHE A 11 13.03 -6.38 7.09
C PHE A 11 11.80 -6.26 7.99
N LYS A 12 11.97 -6.06 9.31
CA LYS A 12 10.85 -5.83 10.23
C LYS A 12 10.09 -4.54 9.92
N ALA A 13 10.81 -3.47 9.61
CA ALA A 13 10.25 -2.19 9.21
C ALA A 13 9.33 -2.36 7.99
N ILE A 14 9.83 -2.96 6.90
CA ILE A 14 9.03 -3.11 5.69
C ILE A 14 7.88 -4.11 5.86
N GLN A 15 8.05 -5.18 6.65
CA GLN A 15 6.95 -6.10 7.00
C GLN A 15 5.78 -5.38 7.67
N CYS A 16 6.06 -4.50 8.64
CA CYS A 16 5.04 -3.66 9.27
C CYS A 16 4.40 -2.69 8.26
N LEU A 17 5.21 -2.10 7.37
CA LEU A 17 4.72 -1.15 6.37
C LEU A 17 3.76 -1.79 5.37
N VAL A 18 4.13 -2.91 4.75
CA VAL A 18 3.31 -3.59 3.71
C VAL A 18 2.27 -4.55 4.30
N GLY A 19 2.28 -4.78 5.62
CA GLY A 19 1.31 -5.67 6.28
C GLY A 19 1.52 -7.16 5.95
N ALA A 20 2.73 -7.56 5.57
CA ALA A 20 3.09 -8.94 5.28
C ALA A 20 3.86 -9.55 6.47
N GLY A 21 3.23 -10.47 7.20
CA GLY A 21 3.95 -11.36 8.14
C GLY A 21 3.53 -11.35 9.61
N HIS A 22 2.41 -10.75 10.00
CA HIS A 22 2.01 -10.73 11.41
C HIS A 22 1.33 -12.03 11.88
N LYS A 23 1.97 -13.21 11.86
CA LYS A 23 1.41 -14.36 12.59
C LYS A 23 1.32 -14.00 14.07
N SER A 24 0.17 -13.49 14.52
CA SER A 24 -0.13 -13.41 15.95
C SER A 24 -0.19 -14.85 16.41
N GLY A 25 0.80 -15.30 17.17
CA GLY A 25 0.82 -16.63 17.75
C GLY A 25 -0.48 -16.84 18.51
N GLY A 26 -1.37 -17.66 17.95
CA GLY A 26 -2.32 -18.39 18.77
C GLY A 26 -1.51 -19.46 19.47
N LEU A 27 -1.35 -19.35 20.79
CA LEU A 27 -0.79 -20.42 21.60
C LEU A 27 -1.61 -21.70 21.37
N PRO A 28 -1.01 -22.85 21.05
CA PRO A 28 -1.38 -24.09 21.68
C PRO A 28 -0.76 -24.08 23.09
N THR A 29 -1.58 -24.32 24.10
CA THR A 29 -1.10 -24.61 25.45
C THR A 29 -0.26 -25.88 25.44
N SER A 30 1.06 -25.75 25.45
CA SER A 30 1.95 -26.79 25.96
C SER A 30 3.22 -26.16 26.50
N SER A 31 3.42 -26.36 27.79
CA SER A 31 4.52 -25.92 28.64
C SER A 31 5.90 -26.38 28.17
N VAL A 32 6.88 -25.55 28.52
CA VAL A 32 8.33 -25.81 28.68
C VAL A 32 9.23 -25.30 27.54
N SER A 33 10.16 -24.42 27.96
CA SER A 33 11.41 -23.97 27.33
C SER A 33 11.37 -22.78 26.36
N GLY A 34 12.04 -21.68 26.76
CA GLY A 34 12.60 -20.69 25.84
C GLY A 34 12.45 -19.21 26.24
N GLU A 35 13.16 -18.76 27.26
CA GLU A 35 13.22 -17.35 27.73
C GLU A 35 13.69 -16.32 26.68
N ALA A 36 14.01 -16.75 25.44
CA ALA A 36 14.45 -15.87 24.35
C ALA A 36 13.29 -15.21 23.56
N GLU A 37 12.07 -15.74 23.62
CA GLU A 37 10.91 -15.15 22.91
C GLU A 37 10.17 -14.08 23.72
N GLN A 38 10.47 -13.96 25.02
CA GLN A 38 9.79 -13.01 25.92
C GLN A 38 10.26 -11.56 25.78
N LEU A 39 11.39 -11.29 25.10
CA LEU A 39 11.87 -9.93 24.83
C LEU A 39 11.22 -9.28 23.58
N GLN A 40 10.42 -10.02 22.79
CA GLN A 40 9.78 -9.50 21.56
C GLN A 40 8.30 -9.09 21.73
N GLN A 41 7.69 -9.36 22.88
CA GLN A 41 6.30 -8.97 23.19
C GLN A 41 6.23 -7.80 24.17
N GLN A 42 6.97 -6.75 23.90
CA GLN A 42 6.69 -5.48 24.56
C GLN A 42 5.47 -4.88 23.84
N GLN A 43 4.28 -5.08 24.42
CA GLN A 43 3.04 -4.42 24.01
C GLN A 43 3.29 -2.90 24.04
N HIS A 44 3.16 -2.24 22.88
CA HIS A 44 3.27 -0.78 22.79
C HIS A 44 1.96 -0.21 22.23
N SER A 45 1.54 0.95 22.75
CA SER A 45 0.27 1.61 22.47
C SER A 45 0.15 2.27 21.08
N GLY A 46 1.01 1.89 20.12
CA GLY A 46 1.05 2.44 18.76
C GLY A 46 0.43 1.50 17.73
N THR A 47 0.10 2.02 16.54
CA THR A 47 -0.37 1.21 15.41
C THR A 47 0.76 0.38 14.80
N ILE A 48 0.44 -0.68 14.06
CA ILE A 48 1.45 -1.54 13.39
C ILE A 48 2.39 -0.69 12.51
N VAL A 49 1.85 0.30 11.80
CA VAL A 49 2.62 1.23 10.96
C VAL A 49 3.57 2.12 11.78
N SER A 50 3.22 2.45 13.03
CA SER A 50 4.09 3.25 13.91
C SER A 50 5.36 2.49 14.34
N ASN A 51 5.34 1.15 14.34
CA ASN A 51 6.51 0.34 14.66
C ASN A 51 7.64 0.50 13.63
N VAL A 52 7.31 0.92 12.41
CA VAL A 52 8.32 1.17 11.36
C VAL A 52 9.31 2.24 11.82
N LEU A 53 8.84 3.33 12.44
CA LEU A 53 9.70 4.42 12.95
C LEU A 53 10.72 3.90 13.98
N LYS A 54 10.30 2.95 14.83
CA LYS A 54 11.18 2.31 15.80
C LYS A 54 12.24 1.45 15.11
N TYR A 55 11.84 0.67 14.11
CA TYR A 55 12.77 -0.19 13.37
C TYR A 55 13.71 0.61 12.45
N THR A 56 13.34 1.81 12.01
CA THR A 56 14.21 2.69 11.19
C THR A 56 15.12 3.59 12.02
N SER A 57 14.81 3.85 13.30
CA SER A 57 15.70 4.61 14.20
C SER A 57 16.89 3.78 14.68
N LEU A 58 16.68 2.51 15.03
CA LEU A 58 17.72 1.63 15.58
C LEU A 58 18.94 1.40 14.65
N PRO A 59 18.78 1.25 13.31
CA PRO A 59 19.92 1.18 12.40
C PRO A 59 20.77 2.45 12.43
N LYS A 60 20.15 3.63 12.62
CA LYS A 60 20.82 4.94 12.67
C LYS A 60 21.61 5.11 13.98
N ASP A 61 21.06 4.63 15.10
CA ASP A 61 21.71 4.69 16.41
C ASP A 61 22.92 3.73 16.53
N THR A 62 22.98 2.73 15.66
CA THR A 62 24.08 1.74 15.60
C THR A 62 25.14 2.06 14.55
N LEU A 63 25.07 3.25 13.92
CA LEU A 63 26.12 3.79 13.06
C LEU A 63 27.22 4.37 13.95
N TRP A 64 28.47 3.96 13.72
CA TRP A 64 29.62 4.55 14.40
C TRP A 64 30.09 5.76 13.59
N ALA A 65 30.76 6.72 14.22
CA ALA A 65 31.12 8.01 13.63
C ALA A 65 32.06 7.95 12.39
N ASP A 66 32.59 6.77 12.04
CA ASP A 66 33.24 6.56 10.75
C ASP A 66 32.15 6.21 9.71
N GLU A 67 31.83 7.16 8.84
CA GLU A 67 30.90 7.02 7.72
C GLU A 67 31.42 5.99 6.70
N ASP A 68 31.23 4.69 6.95
CA ASP A 68 31.38 3.65 5.93
C ASP A 68 30.30 3.86 4.85
N GLU A 69 30.68 3.84 3.58
CA GLU A 69 29.77 3.98 2.44
C GLU A 69 28.57 3.02 2.46
N ARG A 70 28.72 1.85 3.10
CA ARG A 70 27.62 0.88 3.29
C ARG A 70 26.59 1.34 4.32
N ASP A 71 26.98 2.20 5.25
CA ASP A 71 26.11 2.79 6.26
C ASP A 71 25.16 3.80 5.59
N THR A 72 25.64 4.52 4.57
CA THR A 72 24.83 5.40 3.71
C THR A 72 23.69 4.66 2.99
N ASN A 73 23.93 3.44 2.51
CA ASN A 73 22.89 2.65 1.84
C ASN A 73 21.78 2.23 2.80
N VAL A 74 22.14 1.74 3.99
CA VAL A 74 21.15 1.33 5.01
C VAL A 74 20.32 2.52 5.48
N VAL A 75 20.97 3.68 5.68
CA VAL A 75 20.28 4.93 6.03
C VAL A 75 19.29 5.33 4.95
N TRP A 76 19.65 5.24 3.67
CA TRP A 76 18.75 5.57 2.58
C TRP A 76 17.50 4.69 2.57
N TRP A 77 17.65 3.36 2.70
CA TRP A 77 16.51 2.45 2.80
C TRP A 77 15.64 2.73 4.03
N ALA A 78 16.26 3.05 5.18
CA ALA A 78 15.54 3.41 6.39
C ALA A 78 14.75 4.72 6.22
N ASP A 79 15.35 5.75 5.62
CA ASP A 79 14.71 7.03 5.36
C ASP A 79 13.55 6.90 4.36
N VAL A 80 13.66 6.00 3.37
CA VAL A 80 12.55 5.69 2.45
C VAL A 80 11.36 5.09 3.21
N LEU A 81 11.61 4.13 4.10
CA LEU A 81 10.56 3.51 4.92
C LEU A 81 9.96 4.52 5.93
N GLU A 82 10.78 5.39 6.52
CA GLU A 82 10.33 6.45 7.42
C GLU A 82 9.44 7.47 6.69
N THR A 83 9.85 7.88 5.49
CA THR A 83 9.05 8.74 4.62
C THR A 83 7.71 8.10 4.28
N ALA A 84 7.70 6.79 3.97
CA ALA A 84 6.48 6.04 3.69
C ALA A 84 5.49 6.05 4.87
N VAL A 85 6.00 5.98 6.10
CA VAL A 85 5.18 5.98 7.32
C VAL A 85 4.58 7.35 7.56
N HIS A 86 5.39 8.41 7.46
CA HIS A 86 4.87 9.77 7.62
C HIS A 86 3.80 10.08 6.56
N TRP A 87 3.91 9.54 5.34
CA TRP A 87 2.82 9.60 4.37
C TRP A 87 1.53 8.90 4.83
N LEU A 88 1.61 7.68 5.35
CA LEU A 88 0.44 6.97 5.87
C LEU A 88 -0.18 7.71 7.06
N LEU A 89 0.65 8.34 7.89
CA LEU A 89 0.20 9.15 9.03
C LEU A 89 -0.33 10.53 8.62
N GLY A 90 -0.22 10.93 7.34
CA GLY A 90 -0.62 12.26 6.87
C GLY A 90 0.27 13.39 7.43
N GLU A 91 1.51 13.07 7.82
CA GLU A 91 2.50 13.99 8.38
C GLU A 91 3.37 14.55 7.25
N ASP A 92 2.73 15.30 6.34
CA ASP A 92 3.32 15.75 5.08
C ASP A 92 4.60 16.58 5.28
N THR A 93 4.64 17.42 6.32
CA THR A 93 5.81 18.25 6.66
C THR A 93 7.03 17.42 7.03
N LEU A 94 6.85 16.34 7.80
CA LEU A 94 7.95 15.43 8.17
C LEU A 94 8.42 14.62 6.96
N ALA A 95 7.47 14.15 6.14
CA ALA A 95 7.81 13.43 4.92
C ALA A 95 8.58 14.31 3.91
N GLU A 96 8.24 15.59 3.79
CA GLU A 96 8.97 16.54 2.94
C GLU A 96 10.39 16.82 3.44
N GLN A 97 10.58 16.92 4.76
CA GLN A 97 11.91 17.08 5.36
C GLN A 97 12.80 15.87 5.07
N LEU A 98 12.26 14.66 5.22
CA LEU A 98 12.99 13.42 4.93
C LEU A 98 13.25 13.23 3.43
N TYR A 99 12.34 13.71 2.56
CA TYR A 99 12.58 13.69 1.12
C TYR A 99 13.90 14.38 0.73
N GLY A 100 14.30 15.42 1.46
CA GLY A 100 15.59 16.08 1.28
C GLY A 100 16.80 15.13 1.35
N ARG A 101 16.70 14.04 2.13
CA ARG A 101 17.74 13.01 2.33
C ARG A 101 17.70 11.90 1.30
N ILE A 102 16.52 11.53 0.82
CA ILE A 102 16.32 10.41 -0.13
C ILE A 102 16.21 10.84 -1.59
N LYS A 103 16.08 12.15 -1.87
CA LYS A 103 16.01 12.68 -3.24
C LYS A 103 17.21 12.30 -4.08
N GLN A 104 18.39 12.19 -3.45
CA GLN A 104 19.61 11.69 -4.07
C GLN A 104 19.81 10.26 -3.60
N MET A 105 19.84 9.33 -4.55
CA MET A 105 20.19 7.95 -4.27
C MET A 105 21.71 7.85 -4.07
N PRO A 106 22.22 7.11 -3.07
CA PRO A 106 23.65 6.85 -2.89
C PRO A 106 24.32 6.36 -4.16
N THR A 107 25.56 6.81 -4.43
CA THR A 107 26.31 6.47 -5.65
C THR A 107 26.50 4.97 -5.80
N GLN A 108 26.70 4.26 -4.69
CA GLN A 108 26.82 2.81 -4.66
C GLN A 108 25.55 2.17 -5.19
N LEU A 109 24.36 2.60 -4.75
CA LEU A 109 23.07 2.07 -5.26
C LEU A 109 22.81 2.46 -6.73
N GLN A 110 23.35 3.60 -7.19
CA GLN A 110 23.31 3.97 -8.61
C GLN A 110 24.20 3.06 -9.46
N GLN A 111 25.37 2.70 -8.93
CA GLN A 111 26.44 1.98 -9.60
C GLN A 111 26.47 0.47 -9.29
N CYS A 112 25.56 -0.04 -8.43
CA CYS A 112 25.51 -1.42 -7.95
C CYS A 112 25.08 -2.38 -9.07
N GLY A 113 25.89 -2.47 -10.13
CA GLY A 113 25.75 -3.39 -11.24
C GLY A 113 24.60 -3.12 -12.21
N GLU A 114 24.74 -3.69 -13.41
CA GLU A 114 23.70 -3.76 -14.44
C GLU A 114 22.51 -4.66 -14.01
N ASN A 115 22.56 -5.30 -12.84
CA ASN A 115 21.59 -6.30 -12.40
C ASN A 115 20.78 -5.88 -11.15
N ASP A 116 21.15 -4.81 -10.43
CA ASP A 116 20.37 -4.34 -9.26
C ASP A 116 19.49 -3.14 -9.63
N HIS A 117 18.31 -3.46 -10.17
CA HIS A 117 17.34 -2.48 -10.65
C HIS A 117 16.38 -1.97 -9.55
N LEU A 118 16.34 -2.63 -8.39
CA LEU A 118 15.34 -2.35 -7.36
C LEU A 118 15.48 -0.94 -6.72
N PRO A 119 16.69 -0.45 -6.39
CA PRO A 119 16.85 0.91 -5.89
C PRO A 119 16.37 1.95 -6.90
N LYS A 120 16.67 1.74 -8.20
CA LYS A 120 16.27 2.62 -9.31
C LYS A 120 14.76 2.65 -9.48
N ALA A 121 14.13 1.47 -9.47
CA ALA A 121 12.67 1.34 -9.54
C ALA A 121 12.00 2.11 -8.40
N LEU A 122 12.40 1.82 -7.15
CA LEU A 122 11.81 2.45 -5.98
C LEU A 122 12.04 3.97 -5.97
N HIS A 123 13.24 4.43 -6.34
CA HIS A 123 13.57 5.86 -6.39
C HIS A 123 12.73 6.62 -7.42
N ALA A 124 12.53 6.05 -8.61
CA ALA A 124 11.71 6.66 -9.65
C ALA A 124 10.25 6.84 -9.19
N VAL A 125 9.61 5.79 -8.64
CA VAL A 125 8.22 5.91 -8.16
C VAL A 125 8.09 6.74 -6.88
N LEU A 126 9.10 6.74 -5.99
CA LEU A 126 9.16 7.64 -4.84
C LEU A 126 9.10 9.11 -5.29
N ARG A 127 9.86 9.47 -6.34
CA ARG A 127 9.82 10.83 -6.91
C ARG A 127 8.44 11.15 -7.48
N ALA A 128 7.82 10.21 -8.19
CA ALA A 128 6.47 10.37 -8.73
C ALA A 128 5.44 10.64 -7.62
N LYS A 129 5.46 9.83 -6.54
CA LYS A 129 4.60 10.04 -5.36
C LYS A 129 4.82 11.40 -4.72
N MET A 130 6.07 11.82 -4.55
CA MET A 130 6.35 13.13 -3.94
C MET A 130 5.78 14.30 -4.74
N ILE A 131 5.79 14.23 -6.07
CA ILE A 131 5.17 15.26 -6.91
C ILE A 131 3.66 15.33 -6.66
N LEU A 132 2.98 14.18 -6.61
CA LEU A 132 1.53 14.13 -6.31
C LEU A 132 1.22 14.65 -4.91
N LEU A 133 2.01 14.26 -3.90
CA LEU A 133 1.75 14.60 -2.50
C LEU A 133 1.99 16.06 -2.18
N LYS A 134 3.06 16.66 -2.73
CA LYS A 134 3.31 18.10 -2.59
C LYS A 134 2.18 18.96 -3.11
N ASN A 135 1.41 18.45 -4.07
CA ASN A 135 0.28 19.19 -4.60
C ASN A 135 -0.97 19.13 -3.71
N ASN A 136 -1.00 18.28 -2.67
CA ASN A 136 -2.05 18.17 -1.64
C ASN A 136 -3.50 18.20 -2.18
N GLY A 137 -3.75 17.52 -3.30
CA GLY A 137 -5.08 17.47 -3.94
C GLY A 137 -5.45 18.69 -4.78
N ASN A 138 -4.55 19.66 -4.97
CA ASN A 138 -4.72 20.71 -5.97
C ASN A 138 -4.60 20.15 -7.39
N ALA A 139 -5.01 20.94 -8.39
CA ALA A 139 -4.78 20.61 -9.79
C ALA A 139 -3.26 20.58 -10.07
N LEU A 140 -2.74 19.45 -10.55
CA LEU A 140 -1.39 19.41 -11.09
C LEU A 140 -1.40 20.01 -12.49
N ASP A 141 -0.37 20.81 -12.80
CA ASP A 141 -0.16 21.26 -14.17
C ASP A 141 0.15 20.08 -15.11
N LYS A 142 -0.01 20.31 -16.42
CA LYS A 142 0.17 19.28 -17.44
C LYS A 142 1.61 18.74 -17.47
N SER A 143 2.62 19.57 -17.24
CA SER A 143 4.02 19.15 -17.25
C SER A 143 4.37 18.24 -16.09
N LEU A 144 3.86 18.51 -14.89
CA LEU A 144 4.05 17.67 -13.71
C LEU A 144 3.32 16.34 -13.87
N LYS A 145 2.10 16.33 -14.43
CA LYS A 145 1.40 15.07 -14.78
C LYS A 145 2.21 14.21 -15.76
N GLN A 146 2.77 14.82 -16.80
CA GLN A 146 3.66 14.13 -17.73
C GLN A 146 4.93 13.59 -17.05
N LEU A 147 5.54 14.38 -16.17
CA LEU A 147 6.71 13.94 -15.40
C LEU A 147 6.38 12.76 -14.48
N VAL A 148 5.24 12.79 -13.79
CA VAL A 148 4.77 11.65 -12.96
C VAL A 148 4.61 10.40 -13.81
N ASN A 149 3.99 10.49 -14.99
CA ASN A 149 3.88 9.36 -15.92
C ASN A 149 5.26 8.81 -16.34
N ILE A 150 6.18 9.68 -16.73
CA ILE A 150 7.54 9.28 -17.15
C ILE A 150 8.25 8.54 -16.00
N LEU A 151 8.16 9.03 -14.77
CA LEU A 151 8.78 8.41 -13.60
C LEU A 151 8.12 7.06 -13.24
N CYS A 152 6.80 6.93 -13.41
CA CYS A 152 6.12 5.65 -13.28
C CYS A 152 6.55 4.65 -14.35
N ASP A 153 6.72 5.09 -15.59
CA ASP A 153 7.16 4.23 -16.70
C ASP A 153 8.61 3.76 -16.47
N GLU A 154 9.50 4.66 -16.05
CA GLU A 154 10.86 4.33 -15.64
C GLU A 154 10.87 3.29 -14.50
N SER A 155 10.10 3.52 -13.45
CA SER A 155 10.00 2.59 -12.33
C SER A 155 9.43 1.23 -12.73
N SER A 156 8.43 1.19 -13.62
CA SER A 156 7.82 -0.04 -14.13
C SER A 156 8.85 -0.88 -14.87
N VAL A 157 9.61 -0.27 -15.79
CA VAL A 157 10.67 -0.97 -16.55
C VAL A 157 11.72 -1.54 -15.61
N GLN A 158 12.22 -0.74 -14.67
CA GLN A 158 13.22 -1.20 -13.70
C GLN A 158 12.69 -2.34 -12.80
N LEU A 159 11.42 -2.27 -12.38
CA LEU A 159 10.79 -3.34 -11.60
C LEU A 159 10.65 -4.63 -12.42
N GLN A 160 10.28 -4.55 -13.70
CA GLN A 160 10.21 -5.71 -14.58
C GLN A 160 11.57 -6.41 -14.72
N GLU A 161 12.65 -5.63 -14.85
CA GLU A 161 14.00 -6.19 -14.86
C GLU A 161 14.32 -6.92 -13.54
N CYS A 162 13.91 -6.37 -12.38
CA CYS A 162 14.02 -7.10 -11.11
C CYS A 162 13.28 -8.45 -11.14
N LEU A 163 12.04 -8.46 -11.64
CA LEU A 163 11.21 -9.67 -11.66
C LEU A 163 11.72 -10.72 -12.65
N THR A 164 12.37 -10.30 -13.74
CA THR A 164 13.07 -11.21 -14.65
C THR A 164 14.22 -11.91 -13.92
N VAL A 165 15.03 -11.17 -13.16
CA VAL A 165 16.14 -11.74 -12.37
C VAL A 165 15.63 -12.63 -11.24
N ASN A 166 14.48 -12.33 -10.63
CA ASN A 166 13.87 -13.16 -9.58
C ASN A 166 13.60 -14.61 -10.06
N ARG A 167 13.24 -14.80 -11.33
CA ARG A 167 12.98 -16.13 -11.91
C ARG A 167 14.20 -17.05 -11.89
N ILE A 168 15.39 -16.45 -11.86
CA ILE A 168 16.68 -17.16 -11.84
C ILE A 168 17.22 -17.27 -10.41
N THR A 169 16.96 -16.26 -9.57
CA THR A 169 17.60 -16.10 -8.24
C THR A 169 16.72 -16.49 -7.05
N ASP A 170 15.46 -16.87 -7.28
CA ASP A 170 14.48 -17.25 -6.25
C ASP A 170 14.39 -16.20 -5.12
N ALA A 171 14.08 -14.95 -5.52
CA ALA A 171 14.08 -13.80 -4.62
C ALA A 171 13.10 -13.94 -3.46
N LYS A 172 13.61 -13.75 -2.23
CA LYS A 172 12.87 -13.92 -0.98
C LYS A 172 13.17 -12.82 0.02
N GLY A 173 12.40 -12.79 1.11
CA GLY A 173 12.66 -11.95 2.26
C GLY A 173 12.52 -10.46 1.93
N ILE A 174 13.51 -9.66 2.34
CA ILE A 174 13.44 -8.20 2.29
C ILE A 174 13.30 -7.65 0.86
N LYS A 175 13.98 -8.25 -0.12
CA LYS A 175 13.94 -7.81 -1.54
C LYS A 175 12.52 -7.91 -2.10
N LEU A 176 11.84 -9.02 -1.83
CA LEU A 176 10.47 -9.26 -2.29
C LEU A 176 9.47 -8.26 -1.67
N LEU A 177 9.69 -7.85 -0.41
CA LEU A 177 8.85 -6.85 0.25
C LEU A 177 9.07 -5.44 -0.34
N PHE A 178 10.30 -5.10 -0.73
CA PHE A 178 10.57 -3.82 -1.42
C PHE A 178 10.03 -3.82 -2.84
N GLN A 179 10.04 -4.96 -3.54
CA GLN A 179 9.35 -5.11 -4.83
C GLN A 179 7.84 -4.90 -4.67
N LEU A 180 7.23 -5.49 -3.63
CA LEU A 180 5.81 -5.25 -3.31
C LEU A 180 5.53 -3.78 -3.02
N LEU A 181 6.34 -3.13 -2.17
CA LEU A 181 6.20 -1.69 -1.88
C LEU A 181 6.28 -0.83 -3.15
N THR A 182 7.25 -1.13 -4.02
CA THR A 182 7.46 -0.44 -5.31
C THR A 182 6.23 -0.59 -6.21
N CYS A 183 5.70 -1.81 -6.31
CA CYS A 183 4.53 -2.12 -7.13
C CYS A 183 3.23 -1.50 -6.57
N ASP A 184 3.03 -1.58 -5.25
CA ASP A 184 1.92 -0.88 -4.57
C ASP A 184 2.00 0.62 -4.87
N TRP A 185 3.19 1.22 -4.79
CA TRP A 185 3.39 2.63 -5.10
C TRP A 185 3.15 2.99 -6.56
N LEU A 186 3.54 2.14 -7.51
CA LEU A 186 3.26 2.33 -8.93
C LEU A 186 1.77 2.39 -9.18
N LEU A 187 1.04 1.37 -8.71
CA LEU A 187 -0.39 1.25 -8.90
C LEU A 187 -1.14 2.39 -8.20
N GLU A 188 -0.81 2.72 -6.94
CA GLU A 188 -1.39 3.87 -6.22
C GLU A 188 -1.15 5.19 -6.96
N THR A 189 0.05 5.41 -7.49
CA THR A 189 0.42 6.67 -8.17
C THR A 189 -0.36 6.81 -9.49
N ARG A 190 -0.46 5.74 -10.28
CA ARG A 190 -1.25 5.74 -11.51
C ARG A 190 -2.74 5.89 -11.23
N THR A 191 -3.27 5.27 -10.17
CA THR A 191 -4.66 5.48 -9.73
C THR A 191 -4.90 6.94 -9.36
N ALA A 192 -4.04 7.55 -8.54
CA ALA A 192 -4.18 8.95 -8.15
C ALA A 192 -4.09 9.90 -9.35
N LEU A 193 -3.21 9.62 -10.31
CA LEU A 193 -3.11 10.42 -11.54
C LEU A 193 -4.37 10.29 -12.41
N TRP A 194 -4.89 9.06 -12.56
CA TRP A 194 -6.17 8.82 -13.23
C TRP A 194 -7.31 9.60 -12.59
N GLU A 195 -7.43 9.59 -11.26
CA GLU A 195 -8.44 10.36 -10.54
C GLU A 195 -8.36 11.86 -10.85
N LEU A 196 -7.15 12.43 -10.85
CA LEU A 196 -6.93 13.86 -11.13
C LEU A 196 -7.27 14.27 -12.57
N GLU A 197 -7.10 13.37 -13.53
CA GLU A 197 -7.28 13.65 -14.96
C GLU A 197 -8.69 13.34 -15.45
N HIS A 198 -9.33 12.31 -14.91
CA HIS A 198 -10.51 11.70 -15.53
C HIS A 198 -11.74 11.64 -14.62
N MET A 199 -11.58 11.83 -13.31
CA MET A 199 -12.70 11.81 -12.34
C MET A 199 -13.15 13.22 -11.91
N ASN A 200 -12.39 14.27 -12.28
CA ASN A 200 -12.77 15.67 -12.05
C ASN A 200 -13.61 16.28 -13.20
N MET A 201 -14.08 15.45 -14.14
CA MET A 201 -14.97 15.89 -15.22
C MET A 201 -16.42 15.75 -14.76
N GLU A 202 -17.21 16.82 -14.85
CA GLU A 202 -18.64 16.89 -14.46
C GLU A 202 -19.58 16.03 -15.34
N ASP A 203 -19.06 15.04 -16.07
CA ASP A 203 -19.77 14.23 -17.05
C ASP A 203 -20.21 12.87 -16.46
N ASP A 204 -21.20 12.22 -17.09
CA ASP A 204 -22.06 11.12 -16.62
C ASP A 204 -21.37 9.77 -16.28
N GLY A 205 -20.11 9.80 -15.85
CA GLY A 205 -19.54 8.78 -14.98
C GLY A 205 -18.86 7.59 -15.66
N PHE A 206 -18.56 7.67 -16.95
CA PHE A 206 -17.90 6.57 -17.68
C PHE A 206 -16.78 7.06 -18.60
N TYR A 207 -15.74 7.65 -18.03
CA TYR A 207 -14.54 7.99 -18.79
C TYR A 207 -13.60 6.77 -18.90
N GLN A 208 -13.47 6.25 -20.12
CA GLN A 208 -12.44 5.25 -20.44
C GLN A 208 -11.10 5.95 -20.71
N VAL A 209 -10.06 5.55 -19.99
CA VAL A 209 -8.70 6.07 -20.23
C VAL A 209 -8.11 5.54 -21.56
N PRO A 210 -7.18 6.27 -22.19
CA PRO A 210 -6.52 5.81 -23.41
C PRO A 210 -5.87 4.43 -23.24
N GLY A 211 -5.87 3.63 -24.32
CA GLY A 211 -5.36 2.25 -24.30
C GLY A 211 -3.91 2.12 -23.80
N GLU A 212 -3.03 3.07 -24.15
CA GLU A 212 -1.65 3.11 -23.66
C GLU A 212 -1.56 3.25 -22.14
N VAL A 213 -2.47 4.03 -21.53
CA VAL A 213 -2.53 4.20 -20.06
C VAL A 213 -3.00 2.90 -19.40
N LEU A 214 -3.98 2.21 -20.00
CA LEU A 214 -4.44 0.90 -19.52
C LEU A 214 -3.35 -0.17 -19.63
N GLU A 215 -2.62 -0.20 -20.74
CA GLU A 215 -1.55 -1.18 -20.96
C GLU A 215 -0.44 -1.05 -19.92
N LYS A 216 -0.04 0.19 -19.59
CA LYS A 216 0.93 0.47 -18.53
C LYS A 216 0.42 0.05 -17.15
N PHE A 217 -0.85 0.33 -16.83
CA PHE A 217 -1.45 -0.12 -15.57
C PHE A 217 -1.54 -1.65 -15.48
N GLN A 218 -1.92 -2.33 -16.56
CA GLN A 218 -1.99 -3.80 -16.63
C GLN A 218 -0.61 -4.44 -16.52
N THR A 219 0.41 -3.78 -17.06
CA THR A 219 1.81 -4.19 -16.92
C THR A 219 2.23 -4.21 -15.45
N ASP A 220 1.95 -3.13 -14.71
CA ASP A 220 2.19 -3.08 -13.26
C ASP A 220 1.36 -4.12 -12.49
N LEU A 221 0.10 -4.35 -12.90
CA LEU A 221 -0.75 -5.38 -12.29
C LEU A 221 -0.22 -6.80 -12.52
N ASN A 222 0.40 -7.08 -13.68
CA ASN A 222 1.08 -8.35 -13.94
C ASN A 222 2.35 -8.51 -13.09
N SER A 223 3.11 -7.43 -12.90
CA SER A 223 4.22 -7.39 -11.95
C SER A 223 3.75 -7.73 -10.53
N LEU A 224 2.62 -7.14 -10.09
CA LEU A 224 2.01 -7.45 -8.80
C LEU A 224 1.66 -8.94 -8.67
N ARG A 225 1.02 -9.53 -9.68
CA ARG A 225 0.67 -10.96 -9.69
C ARG A 225 1.90 -11.83 -9.45
N SER A 226 2.99 -11.57 -10.15
CA SER A 226 4.25 -12.31 -9.99
C SER A 226 4.87 -12.12 -8.60
N ILE A 227 4.77 -10.93 -8.00
CA ILE A 227 5.31 -10.65 -6.66
C ILE A 227 4.51 -11.40 -5.59
N VAL A 228 3.17 -11.33 -5.64
CA VAL A 228 2.31 -11.84 -4.56
C VAL A 228 2.20 -13.37 -4.53
N GLU A 229 2.62 -14.08 -5.58
CA GLU A 229 2.79 -15.54 -5.56
C GLU A 229 3.65 -16.00 -4.37
N ASN A 230 4.65 -15.20 -4.00
CA ASN A 230 5.61 -15.53 -2.94
C ASN A 230 5.36 -14.79 -1.62
N ILE A 231 4.25 -14.03 -1.50
CA ILE A 231 3.89 -13.27 -0.30
C ILE A 231 2.52 -13.72 0.22
N PRO A 232 2.46 -14.50 1.31
CA PRO A 232 1.21 -14.85 1.96
C PRO A 232 0.40 -13.60 2.34
N ASN A 233 -0.91 -13.65 2.15
CA ASN A 233 -1.87 -12.58 2.49
C ASN A 233 -1.78 -11.29 1.65
N ALA A 234 -1.02 -11.28 0.55
CA ALA A 234 -0.98 -10.14 -0.39
C ALA A 234 -1.98 -10.25 -1.56
N GLN A 235 -2.66 -11.39 -1.71
CA GLN A 235 -3.56 -11.70 -2.83
C GLN A 235 -4.73 -10.71 -2.97
N SER A 236 -5.22 -10.11 -1.87
CA SER A 236 -6.29 -9.10 -1.91
C SER A 236 -5.92 -7.85 -2.73
N ARG A 237 -4.62 -7.56 -2.90
CA ARG A 237 -4.14 -6.46 -3.74
C ARG A 237 -4.47 -6.67 -5.22
N ILE A 238 -4.38 -7.92 -5.71
CA ILE A 238 -4.71 -8.22 -7.11
C ILE A 238 -6.16 -7.85 -7.37
N TYR A 239 -7.09 -8.31 -6.53
CA TYR A 239 -8.51 -8.02 -6.71
C TYR A 239 -8.82 -6.52 -6.63
N LEU A 240 -8.17 -5.81 -5.70
CA LEU A 240 -8.30 -4.36 -5.57
C LEU A 240 -7.85 -3.64 -6.85
N TYR A 241 -6.63 -3.88 -7.32
CA TYR A 241 -6.10 -3.16 -8.47
C TYR A 241 -6.67 -3.65 -9.80
N GLU A 242 -7.11 -4.90 -9.89
CA GLU A 242 -7.91 -5.36 -11.04
C GLU A 242 -9.26 -4.66 -11.10
N ALA A 243 -9.92 -4.43 -9.95
CA ALA A 243 -11.13 -3.62 -9.91
C ALA A 243 -10.86 -2.17 -10.35
N VAL A 244 -9.76 -1.56 -9.90
CA VAL A 244 -9.36 -0.22 -10.35
C VAL A 244 -9.08 -0.20 -11.86
N CYS A 245 -8.36 -1.19 -12.40
CA CYS A 245 -8.09 -1.29 -13.83
C CYS A 245 -9.40 -1.36 -14.65
N ARG A 246 -10.41 -2.08 -14.13
CA ARG A 246 -11.74 -2.15 -14.76
C ARG A 246 -12.47 -0.81 -14.72
N LEU A 247 -12.38 -0.07 -13.61
CA LEU A 247 -12.94 1.27 -13.50
C LEU A 247 -12.27 2.23 -14.50
N MET A 248 -10.93 2.20 -14.61
CA MET A 248 -10.17 2.96 -15.60
C MET A 248 -10.58 2.64 -17.04
N ALA A 249 -10.94 1.39 -17.31
CA ALA A 249 -11.39 0.94 -18.62
C ALA A 249 -12.86 1.26 -18.94
N GLY A 250 -13.60 1.89 -18.01
CA GLY A 250 -15.05 2.10 -18.17
C GLY A 250 -15.85 0.79 -18.23
N ALA A 251 -15.32 -0.29 -17.64
CA ALA A 251 -15.95 -1.61 -17.72
C ALA A 251 -17.22 -1.68 -16.85
N SER A 252 -18.06 -2.69 -17.11
CA SER A 252 -19.32 -2.87 -16.38
C SER A 252 -19.10 -2.99 -14.85
N PRO A 253 -19.96 -2.36 -14.04
CA PRO A 253 -19.72 -2.19 -12.60
C PRO A 253 -19.99 -3.46 -11.78
N CYS A 254 -20.84 -4.38 -12.25
CA CYS A 254 -21.18 -5.60 -11.50
C CYS A 254 -19.97 -6.55 -11.32
N PRO A 255 -19.19 -6.93 -12.37
CA PRO A 255 -17.99 -7.74 -12.14
C PRO A 255 -16.90 -6.98 -11.35
N THR A 256 -16.86 -5.64 -11.44
CA THR A 256 -15.98 -4.82 -10.60
C THR A 256 -16.36 -4.93 -9.12
N GLN A 257 -17.65 -4.89 -8.79
CA GLN A 257 -18.15 -5.15 -7.44
C GLN A 257 -17.75 -6.54 -6.95
N GLN A 258 -17.86 -7.58 -7.79
CA GLN A 258 -17.47 -8.94 -7.41
C GLN A 258 -15.98 -9.06 -7.04
N LEU A 259 -15.09 -8.34 -7.74
CA LEU A 259 -13.67 -8.29 -7.39
C LEU A 259 -13.45 -7.59 -6.04
N LEU A 260 -14.11 -6.45 -5.83
CA LEU A 260 -14.02 -5.72 -4.56
C LEU A 260 -14.54 -6.58 -3.40
N ASP A 261 -15.66 -7.27 -3.59
CA ASP A 261 -16.21 -8.24 -2.64
C ASP A 261 -15.22 -9.35 -2.28
N ARG A 262 -14.41 -9.83 -3.24
CA ARG A 262 -13.36 -10.83 -2.96
C ARG A 262 -12.29 -10.28 -2.03
N SER A 263 -11.91 -9.01 -2.16
CA SER A 263 -11.01 -8.33 -1.21
C SER A 263 -11.61 -8.25 0.20
N LEU A 264 -12.94 -8.12 0.32
CA LEU A 264 -13.63 -8.14 1.61
C LEU A 264 -13.71 -9.55 2.21
N ARG A 265 -13.85 -10.56 1.35
CA ARG A 265 -14.09 -11.96 1.70
C ARG A 265 -12.83 -12.77 1.98
N SER A 266 -11.63 -12.18 1.90
CA SER A 266 -10.36 -12.86 2.22
C SER A 266 -10.42 -13.44 3.64
N ARG A 267 -10.92 -14.68 3.72
CA ARG A 267 -11.23 -15.53 4.88
C ARG A 267 -12.58 -15.41 5.62
N ASN A 268 -13.70 -15.26 4.89
CA ASN A 268 -15.03 -15.72 5.38
C ASN A 268 -15.36 -17.18 4.97
N ALA A 269 -14.35 -18.00 4.66
CA ALA A 269 -14.58 -19.40 4.28
C ALA A 269 -15.00 -20.22 5.52
N HIS A 270 -16.29 -20.59 5.52
CA HIS A 270 -17.05 -21.44 6.46
C HIS A 270 -17.77 -20.74 7.62
N SER A 271 -18.82 -19.96 7.31
CA SER A 271 -20.05 -20.06 8.10
C SER A 271 -21.12 -20.76 7.24
N SER A 272 -21.19 -22.08 7.35
CA SER A 272 -22.40 -22.79 6.91
C SER A 272 -23.58 -22.30 7.77
N ILE A 273 -24.75 -22.21 7.15
CA ILE A 273 -26.00 -21.65 7.72
C ILE A 273 -26.51 -22.45 8.95
N PHE A 274 -25.79 -23.50 9.38
CA PHE A 274 -26.25 -24.44 10.42
C PHE A 274 -25.52 -24.37 11.77
N CYS A 275 -24.51 -23.51 11.99
CA CYS A 275 -23.88 -23.40 13.32
C CYS A 275 -24.39 -22.17 14.08
N GLY A 276 -25.31 -22.43 15.02
CA GLY A 276 -25.84 -21.44 15.94
C GLY A 276 -24.80 -20.96 16.95
N SER A 277 -24.98 -19.72 17.36
CA SER A 277 -24.65 -19.15 18.68
C SER A 277 -23.26 -19.43 19.29
N LYS A 278 -22.51 -18.34 19.50
CA LYS A 278 -21.48 -18.13 20.53
C LYS A 278 -19.99 -18.23 20.18
N ASP A 279 -19.60 -18.18 18.91
CA ASP A 279 -18.17 -17.97 18.51
C ASP A 279 -17.98 -16.85 17.46
N ARG A 280 -18.63 -15.70 17.68
CA ARG A 280 -18.40 -14.46 16.89
C ARG A 280 -17.07 -13.76 17.21
N ARG A 281 -16.15 -14.38 17.93
CA ARG A 281 -14.95 -13.71 18.43
C ARG A 281 -13.69 -14.34 17.86
N HIS A 282 -13.01 -13.55 17.03
CA HIS A 282 -11.58 -13.66 16.71
C HIS A 282 -11.17 -14.82 15.78
N GLN A 283 -11.57 -14.78 14.50
CA GLN A 283 -10.62 -15.23 13.47
C GLN A 283 -9.60 -14.10 13.28
N ASN A 284 -8.39 -14.32 13.77
CA ASN A 284 -7.28 -13.38 13.70
C ASN A 284 -6.90 -13.12 12.22
N PHE A 285 -7.38 -12.01 11.68
CA PHE A 285 -6.99 -11.48 10.37
C PHE A 285 -5.57 -10.93 10.48
N VAL A 286 -4.64 -11.64 9.85
CA VAL A 286 -3.21 -11.35 9.86
C VAL A 286 -2.83 -10.84 8.47
N GLY A 287 -2.88 -9.53 8.26
CA GLY A 287 -2.57 -8.89 6.98
C GLY A 287 -3.77 -8.72 6.05
N GLY A 288 -3.74 -7.69 5.19
CA GLY A 288 -4.81 -7.39 4.24
C GLY A 288 -5.83 -6.34 4.70
N GLU A 289 -5.74 -5.84 5.95
CA GLU A 289 -6.71 -4.89 6.51
C GLU A 289 -6.73 -3.55 5.76
N ARG A 290 -5.56 -3.07 5.33
CA ARG A 290 -5.46 -1.82 4.54
C ARG A 290 -6.09 -2.01 3.15
N GLU A 291 -5.87 -3.15 2.52
CA GLU A 291 -6.45 -3.49 1.23
C GLU A 291 -7.97 -3.68 1.32
N ARG A 292 -8.46 -4.28 2.42
CA ARG A 292 -9.91 -4.39 2.71
C ARG A 292 -10.55 -3.02 2.83
N ALA A 293 -9.96 -2.13 3.62
CA ALA A 293 -10.47 -0.77 3.77
C ALA A 293 -10.41 0.02 2.46
N SER A 294 -9.35 -0.18 1.67
CA SER A 294 -9.21 0.43 0.34
C SER A 294 -10.28 -0.10 -0.62
N ALA A 295 -10.60 -1.40 -0.60
CA ALA A 295 -11.67 -1.97 -1.42
C ALA A 295 -13.06 -1.43 -1.05
N MET A 296 -13.35 -1.29 0.25
CA MET A 296 -14.58 -0.65 0.73
C MET A 296 -14.69 0.80 0.26
N TYR A 297 -13.59 1.56 0.37
CA TYR A 297 -13.53 2.93 -0.08
C TYR A 297 -13.75 3.05 -1.59
N VAL A 298 -13.04 2.25 -2.40
CA VAL A 298 -13.19 2.20 -3.87
C VAL A 298 -14.62 1.83 -4.26
N ALA A 299 -15.22 0.83 -3.61
CA ALA A 299 -16.61 0.45 -3.86
C ALA A 299 -17.57 1.62 -3.61
N CYS A 300 -17.42 2.31 -2.48
CA CYS A 300 -18.27 3.44 -2.11
C CYS A 300 -18.06 4.68 -2.99
N LYS A 301 -16.82 4.91 -3.45
CA LYS A 301 -16.44 6.07 -4.26
C LYS A 301 -16.90 5.93 -5.71
N TYR A 302 -16.77 4.74 -6.30
CA TYR A 302 -16.89 4.57 -7.76
C TYR A 302 -18.08 3.73 -8.23
N LEU A 303 -18.65 2.86 -7.40
CA LEU A 303 -19.77 2.05 -7.87
C LEU A 303 -21.07 2.86 -7.86
N PRO A 304 -21.96 2.65 -8.87
CA PRO A 304 -23.28 3.25 -8.89
C PRO A 304 -24.07 2.95 -7.60
N PRO A 305 -24.87 3.91 -7.08
CA PRO A 305 -25.69 3.70 -5.89
C PRO A 305 -26.58 2.46 -5.95
N ALA A 306 -27.13 2.12 -7.12
CA ALA A 306 -28.00 0.96 -7.31
C ALA A 306 -27.35 -0.39 -6.93
N LEU A 307 -26.02 -0.49 -7.03
CA LEU A 307 -25.28 -1.70 -6.66
C LEU A 307 -25.01 -1.83 -5.16
N LEU A 308 -25.20 -0.75 -4.40
CA LEU A 308 -25.09 -0.71 -2.94
C LEU A 308 -26.51 -0.53 -2.39
N SER A 309 -27.29 -1.60 -2.53
CA SER A 309 -28.75 -1.57 -2.70
C SER A 309 -29.55 -1.29 -1.43
N SER A 310 -28.95 -1.38 -0.24
CA SER A 310 -29.67 -1.09 1.00
C SER A 310 -29.39 0.33 1.54
N PRO A 311 -30.43 1.08 1.94
CA PRO A 311 -30.24 2.38 2.61
C PRO A 311 -29.29 2.25 3.80
N GLY A 312 -28.25 3.08 3.85
CA GLY A 312 -27.25 3.05 4.91
C GLY A 312 -26.11 2.04 4.71
N GLU A 313 -26.15 1.16 3.71
CA GLU A 313 -25.08 0.20 3.43
C GLU A 313 -23.76 0.89 3.11
N ARG A 314 -23.79 1.88 2.20
CA ARG A 314 -22.64 2.68 1.83
C ARG A 314 -22.05 3.42 3.04
N ALA A 315 -22.90 3.96 3.92
CA ALA A 315 -22.47 4.63 5.14
C ALA A 315 -21.83 3.65 6.14
N GLY A 316 -22.43 2.47 6.34
CA GLY A 316 -21.88 1.40 7.18
C GLY A 316 -20.54 0.88 6.66
N MET A 317 -20.42 0.68 5.35
CA MET A 317 -19.21 0.23 4.67
C MET A 317 -18.07 1.26 4.82
N LEU A 318 -18.36 2.56 4.66
CA LEU A 318 -17.38 3.63 4.91
C LEU A 318 -17.00 3.73 6.39
N ALA A 319 -17.95 3.57 7.31
CA ALA A 319 -17.66 3.55 8.75
C ALA A 319 -16.74 2.37 9.12
N GLU A 320 -16.96 1.19 8.53
CA GLU A 320 -16.08 0.03 8.71
C GLU A 320 -14.69 0.27 8.11
N ALA A 321 -14.61 0.89 6.92
CA ALA A 321 -13.36 1.28 6.29
C ALA A 321 -12.57 2.25 7.19
N ALA A 322 -13.21 3.31 7.69
CA ALA A 322 -12.59 4.28 8.59
C ALA A 322 -12.07 3.63 9.88
N LYS A 323 -12.89 2.79 10.53
CA LYS A 323 -12.46 2.04 11.73
C LYS A 323 -11.26 1.16 11.45
N THR A 324 -11.21 0.52 10.28
CA THR A 324 -10.09 -0.33 9.87
C THR A 324 -8.83 0.52 9.61
N LEU A 325 -8.96 1.66 8.94
CA LEU A 325 -7.87 2.61 8.67
C LEU A 325 -7.28 3.20 9.96
N GLU A 326 -8.13 3.55 10.92
CA GLU A 326 -7.71 3.98 12.26
C GLU A 326 -6.91 2.89 12.98
N LYS A 327 -7.40 1.64 12.95
CA LYS A 327 -6.73 0.49 13.56
C LYS A 327 -5.34 0.25 12.96
N VAL A 328 -5.21 0.28 11.64
CA VAL A 328 -3.92 0.04 10.96
C VAL A 328 -2.99 1.26 10.98
N GLY A 329 -3.52 2.44 11.32
CA GLY A 329 -2.75 3.69 11.39
C GLY A 329 -2.57 4.41 10.06
N ASP A 330 -3.46 4.19 9.10
CA ASP A 330 -3.48 4.92 7.82
C ASP A 330 -4.37 6.17 7.94
N LYS A 331 -3.83 7.19 8.60
CA LYS A 331 -4.53 8.46 8.89
C LYS A 331 -4.83 9.24 7.61
N ARG A 332 -4.01 9.12 6.57
CA ARG A 332 -4.24 9.80 5.29
C ARG A 332 -5.50 9.27 4.61
N LYS A 333 -5.59 7.96 4.35
CA LYS A 333 -6.81 7.38 3.76
C LYS A 333 -8.01 7.52 4.70
N LEU A 334 -7.80 7.54 6.02
CA LEU A 334 -8.88 7.82 6.98
C LEU A 334 -9.51 9.20 6.75
N LYS A 335 -8.69 10.24 6.52
CA LYS A 335 -9.16 11.59 6.19
C LYS A 335 -9.99 11.59 4.90
N GLU A 336 -9.50 10.92 3.85
CA GLU A 336 -10.22 10.77 2.58
C GLU A 336 -11.56 10.06 2.76
N CYS A 337 -11.59 9.01 3.59
CA CYS A 337 -12.80 8.26 3.92
C CYS A 337 -13.84 9.17 4.60
N TYR A 338 -13.44 10.00 5.56
CA TYR A 338 -14.34 10.97 6.19
C TYR A 338 -14.81 12.07 5.22
N GLN A 339 -13.96 12.52 4.29
CA GLN A 339 -14.35 13.47 3.26
C GLN A 339 -15.43 12.89 2.35
N LEU A 340 -15.28 11.63 1.93
CA LEU A 340 -16.27 10.91 1.13
C LEU A 340 -17.59 10.69 1.90
N MET A 341 -17.53 10.36 3.19
CA MET A 341 -18.74 10.28 4.02
C MET A 341 -19.51 11.61 4.05
N LYS A 342 -18.81 12.74 4.18
CA LYS A 342 -19.42 14.08 4.18
C LYS A 342 -20.03 14.44 2.83
N SER A 343 -19.35 14.14 1.71
CA SER A 343 -19.87 14.47 0.38
C SER A 343 -21.15 13.69 0.07
N LEU A 344 -21.22 12.42 0.47
CA LEU A 344 -22.40 11.57 0.29
C LEU A 344 -23.57 11.97 1.20
N GLY A 345 -23.29 12.41 2.44
CA GLY A 345 -24.32 12.87 3.38
C GLY A 345 -25.06 14.13 2.91
N ASN A 346 -24.36 15.01 2.18
CA ASN A 346 -24.95 16.24 1.64
C ASN A 346 -25.81 16.00 0.38
N GLY A 347 -25.65 14.86 -0.31
CA GLY A 347 -26.38 14.53 -1.54
C GLY A 347 -27.81 14.02 -1.32
N ILE A 348 -28.20 13.68 -0.09
CA ILE A 348 -29.53 13.12 0.23
C ILE A 348 -30.62 14.22 0.31
N GLY A 349 -30.24 15.50 0.29
CA GLY A 349 -31.16 16.64 0.46
C GLY A 349 -31.74 17.26 -0.82
N SER A 350 -31.41 16.77 -2.02
CA SER A 350 -31.87 17.40 -3.27
C SER A 350 -32.59 16.43 -4.21
N VAL A 351 -33.63 15.77 -3.71
CA VAL A 351 -34.74 15.32 -4.54
C VAL A 351 -35.87 16.30 -4.31
N LYS A 352 -35.95 17.34 -5.16
CA LYS A 352 -37.14 18.19 -5.22
C LYS A 352 -38.29 17.31 -5.73
N ALA A 353 -39.36 17.28 -4.94
CA ALA A 353 -40.65 16.69 -5.28
C ALA A 353 -41.31 17.38 -6.49
#